data_AF-A0A1S0TFK8-F1
#
_entry.id   AF-A0A1S0TFK8-F1
#
_cell.length_a   1.000
_cell.length_b   1.000
_cell.length_c   1.000
_cell.angle_alpha   90.00
_cell.angle_beta   90.00
_cell.angle_gamma   90.00
#
_symmetry.space_group_name_H-M   'P 1'
#
loop_
_entity.id
_entity.type
_entity.pdbx_description
1 polymer ?
#
loop_
_entity_poly.entity_id
_entity_poly.type
_entity_poly.pdbx_seq_one_letter_code
_entity_poly.pdbx_strand_id
1 'polypeptide(L)'
;MKRLWFITILEYIFNYQEISSHFTNPSYSSFTIDYQNDTFLLDGKPFRYISGSIHYFRIHPYYWNDRLRRIRAAGLNTIQMYIPWNFHEVYNGRFVVLPVRGDISITLYGCFTC
;
A
#
# COMPACT_ATOMS: atom_id res chain seq x y z
N MET A 1 -3.69 -55.93 11.79
CA MET A 1 -3.90 -54.74 12.63
C MET A 1 -2.99 -53.53 12.32
N LYS A 2 -2.11 -53.56 11.29
CA LYS A 2 -1.23 -52.42 10.94
C LYS A 2 -1.69 -51.56 9.76
N ARG A 3 -2.76 -51.96 9.05
CA ARG A 3 -3.22 -51.33 7.79
C ARG A 3 -4.19 -50.16 7.99
N LEU A 4 -4.96 -50.14 9.08
CA LEU A 4 -5.95 -49.08 9.35
C LEU A 4 -5.32 -47.78 9.85
N TRP A 5 -4.26 -47.86 10.67
CA TRP A 5 -3.55 -46.68 11.18
C TRP A 5 -2.83 -45.89 10.07
N PHE A 6 -2.47 -46.55 8.98
CA PHE A 6 -1.81 -45.90 7.85
C PHE A 6 -2.76 -44.99 7.06
N ILE A 7 -4.03 -45.40 6.95
CA ILE A 7 -5.06 -44.65 6.22
C ILE A 7 -5.46 -43.40 7.01
N THR A 8 -5.67 -43.53 8.32
CA THR A 8 -6.01 -42.38 9.18
C THR A 8 -4.88 -41.36 9.28
N ILE A 9 -3.61 -41.81 9.28
CA ILE A 9 -2.44 -40.92 9.25
C ILE A 9 -2.34 -40.20 7.89
N LEU A 10 -2.57 -40.91 6.78
CA LEU A 10 -2.55 -40.29 5.45
C LEU A 10 -3.68 -39.28 5.27
N GLU A 11 -4.89 -39.58 5.73
CA GLU A 11 -6.02 -38.65 5.72
C GLU A 11 -5.74 -37.41 6.58
N TYR A 12 -5.14 -37.58 7.76
CA TYR A 12 -4.73 -36.46 8.62
C TYR A 12 -3.65 -35.60 7.98
N ILE A 13 -2.64 -36.20 7.34
CA ILE A 13 -1.57 -35.47 6.63
C ILE A 13 -2.14 -34.72 5.43
N PHE A 14 -3.02 -35.35 4.65
CA PHE A 14 -3.66 -34.72 3.49
C PHE A 14 -4.55 -33.55 3.92
N ASN A 15 -5.35 -33.72 4.97
CA ASN A 15 -6.18 -32.67 5.56
C ASN A 15 -5.34 -31.54 6.17
N TYR A 16 -4.21 -31.86 6.83
CA TYR A 16 -3.29 -30.87 7.37
C TYR A 16 -2.60 -30.05 6.27
N GLN A 17 -2.20 -30.69 5.15
CA GLN A 17 -1.66 -29.97 3.99
C GLN A 17 -2.69 -29.02 3.36
N GLU A 18 -3.94 -29.45 3.24
CA GLU A 18 -5.03 -28.63 2.70
C GLU A 18 -5.34 -27.43 3.62
N ILE A 19 -5.50 -27.66 4.93
CA ILE A 19 -5.72 -26.60 5.92
C ILE A 19 -4.54 -25.62 5.97
N SER A 20 -3.30 -26.11 5.98
CA SER A 20 -2.10 -25.26 6.02
C SER A 20 -2.00 -24.35 4.78
N SER A 21 -2.44 -24.82 3.61
CA SER A 21 -2.49 -24.00 2.38
C SER A 21 -3.47 -22.83 2.47
N HIS A 22 -4.57 -22.98 3.22
CA HIS A 22 -5.51 -21.90 3.51
C HIS A 22 -4.97 -20.87 4.52
N PHE A 23 -4.03 -21.25 5.40
CA PHE A 23 -3.49 -20.38 6.46
C PHE A 23 -2.16 -19.71 6.11
N THR A 24 -1.51 -20.06 4.99
CA THR A 24 -0.12 -19.61 4.66
C THR A 24 0.00 -18.58 3.54
N ASN A 25 -1.08 -17.93 3.12
CA ASN A 25 -0.96 -16.74 2.30
C ASN A 25 -1.32 -15.50 3.13
N PRO A 26 -0.37 -14.93 3.92
CA PRO A 26 -0.46 -13.52 4.21
C PRO A 26 -0.43 -12.82 2.84
N SER A 27 -1.61 -12.39 2.40
CA SER A 27 -1.76 -11.58 1.19
C SER A 27 -1.05 -10.26 1.43
N TYR A 28 0.25 -10.20 1.15
CA TYR A 28 1.00 -8.97 1.19
C TYR A 28 0.41 -8.00 0.17
N SER A 29 0.17 -6.76 0.58
CA SER A 29 -0.28 -5.73 -0.33
C SER A 29 0.74 -5.55 -1.45
N SER A 30 0.33 -5.67 -2.70
CA SER A 30 1.21 -5.57 -3.86
C SER A 30 0.69 -4.56 -4.88
N PHE A 31 1.61 -3.83 -5.50
CA PHE A 31 1.33 -2.92 -6.61
C PHE A 31 2.30 -3.21 -7.73
N THR A 32 1.80 -3.75 -8.85
CA THR A 32 2.63 -4.18 -9.98
C THR A 32 2.12 -3.60 -11.30
N ILE A 33 2.97 -3.66 -12.32
CA ILE A 33 2.64 -3.25 -13.69
C ILE A 33 2.44 -4.52 -14.50
N ASP A 34 1.27 -4.65 -15.11
CA ASP A 34 0.98 -5.66 -16.11
C ASP A 34 1.24 -5.08 -17.50
N TYR A 35 2.41 -5.42 -18.04
CA TYR A 35 2.85 -4.97 -19.36
C TYR A 35 2.08 -5.62 -20.52
N GLN A 36 1.37 -6.72 -20.29
CA GLN A 36 0.62 -7.41 -21.35
C GLN A 36 -0.73 -6.74 -21.57
N ASN A 37 -1.36 -6.30 -20.48
CA ASN A 37 -2.69 -5.68 -20.49
C ASN A 37 -2.64 -4.15 -20.28
N ASP A 38 -1.45 -3.53 -20.32
CA ASP A 38 -1.22 -2.09 -20.12
C ASP A 38 -1.94 -1.51 -18.89
N THR A 39 -1.97 -2.26 -17.79
CA THR A 39 -2.70 -1.89 -16.57
C THR A 39 -1.82 -2.02 -15.34
N PHE A 40 -2.17 -1.29 -14.28
CA PHE A 40 -1.64 -1.58 -12.96
C PHE A 40 -2.45 -2.70 -12.31
N LEU A 41 -1.81 -3.46 -11.42
CA LEU A 41 -2.46 -4.42 -10.55
C LEU A 41 -2.26 -3.99 -9.10
N LEU A 42 -3.37 -3.90 -8.36
CA LEU A 42 -3.37 -3.76 -6.90
C LEU A 42 -3.86 -5.09 -6.33
N ASP A 43 -3.01 -5.79 -5.59
CA ASP A 43 -3.29 -7.12 -5.02
C ASP A 43 -3.75 -8.13 -6.08
N GLY A 44 -3.07 -8.11 -7.23
CA GLY A 44 -3.37 -8.97 -8.38
C GLY A 44 -4.62 -8.59 -9.18
N LYS A 45 -5.33 -7.50 -8.82
CA LYS A 45 -6.55 -7.04 -9.51
C LYS A 45 -6.27 -5.80 -10.36
N PRO A 46 -6.83 -5.68 -11.57
CA PRO A 46 -6.72 -4.47 -12.39
C PRO A 46 -7.09 -3.21 -11.63
N PHE A 47 -6.20 -2.22 -11.67
CA PHE A 47 -6.31 -0.99 -10.91
C PHE A 47 -6.02 0.24 -11.80
N ARG A 48 -6.88 1.25 -11.68
CA ARG A 48 -6.74 2.56 -12.32
C ARG A 48 -6.77 3.63 -11.24
N TYR A 49 -5.69 4.39 -11.11
CA TYR A 49 -5.70 5.55 -10.22
C TYR A 49 -6.36 6.76 -10.90
N ILE A 50 -7.14 7.48 -10.11
CA ILE A 50 -7.65 8.82 -10.39
C ILE A 50 -7.10 9.68 -9.26
N SER A 51 -6.08 10.46 -9.59
CA SER A 51 -5.25 11.17 -8.61
C SER A 51 -5.47 12.68 -8.64
N GLY A 52 -5.24 13.32 -7.49
CA GLY A 52 -5.24 14.76 -7.34
C GLY A 52 -4.05 15.22 -6.51
N SER A 53 -3.51 16.38 -6.84
CA SER A 53 -2.30 16.90 -6.21
C SER A 53 -2.63 17.65 -4.91
N ILE A 54 -1.97 17.28 -3.82
CA ILE A 54 -2.04 17.97 -2.52
C ILE A 54 -0.63 18.23 -1.99
N HIS A 55 -0.34 19.48 -1.65
CA HIS A 55 0.95 19.90 -1.12
C HIS A 55 0.79 20.18 0.38
N TYR A 56 1.17 19.20 1.22
CA TYR A 56 0.94 19.25 2.67
C TYR A 56 1.54 20.50 3.33
N PHE A 57 2.70 20.97 2.84
CA PHE A 57 3.40 22.17 3.32
C PHE A 57 2.68 23.49 3.02
N ARG A 58 1.66 23.47 2.15
CA ARG A 58 0.82 24.65 1.84
C ARG A 58 -0.49 24.67 2.64
N ILE A 59 -0.74 23.64 3.45
CA ILE A 59 -2.00 23.44 4.16
C ILE A 59 -1.67 23.27 5.64
N HIS A 60 -2.29 24.09 6.49
CA HIS A 60 -2.11 23.96 7.94
C HIS A 60 -2.51 22.53 8.38
N PRO A 61 -1.71 21.83 9.23
CA PRO A 61 -1.93 20.41 9.56
C PRO A 61 -3.33 20.08 10.07
N TYR A 62 -3.95 21.00 10.79
CA TYR A 62 -5.34 20.89 11.26
C TYR A 62 -6.34 20.58 10.13
N TYR A 63 -6.10 21.08 8.91
CA TYR A 63 -7.01 20.90 7.78
C TYR A 63 -6.72 19.67 6.92
N TRP A 64 -5.62 18.94 7.14
CA TRP A 64 -5.25 17.81 6.26
C TRP A 64 -6.37 16.78 6.15
N ASN A 65 -6.95 16.38 7.28
CA ASN A 65 -8.03 15.40 7.30
C ASN A 65 -9.28 15.89 6.54
N ASP A 66 -9.67 17.16 6.68
CA ASP A 66 -10.77 17.73 5.90
C ASP A 66 -10.48 17.70 4.39
N ARG A 67 -9.25 18.08 3.98
CA ARG A 67 -8.87 18.07 2.57
C ARG A 67 -8.87 16.66 1.99
N LEU A 68 -8.34 15.68 2.72
CA LEU A 68 -8.35 14.28 2.31
C LEU A 68 -9.76 13.72 2.16
N ARG A 69 -10.68 14.08 3.08
CA ARG A 69 -12.09 13.69 2.98
C ARG A 69 -12.78 14.29 1.76
N ARG A 70 -12.51 15.56 1.46
CA ARG A 70 -13.06 16.22 0.26
C ARG A 70 -12.56 15.60 -1.03
N ILE A 71 -11.27 15.25 -1.09
CA ILE A 71 -10.67 14.53 -2.22
C ILE A 71 -11.34 13.18 -2.42
N ARG A 72 -11.52 12.41 -1.33
CA ARG A 72 -12.23 11.12 -1.39
C ARG A 72 -13.69 11.29 -1.83
N ALA A 73 -14.38 12.30 -1.31
CA ALA A 73 -15.77 12.61 -1.69
C ALA A 73 -15.90 13.07 -3.16
N ALA A 74 -14.85 13.67 -3.73
CA ALA A 74 -14.78 14.02 -5.15
C ALA A 74 -14.52 12.80 -6.06
N GLY A 75 -14.40 11.58 -5.50
CA GLY A 75 -14.24 10.34 -6.27
C GLY A 75 -12.79 9.95 -6.57
N LEU A 76 -11.81 10.64 -5.99
CA LEU A 76 -10.41 10.30 -6.17
C LEU A 76 -10.03 9.13 -5.25
N ASN A 77 -9.22 8.21 -5.78
CA ASN A 77 -8.74 7.02 -5.05
C ASN A 77 -7.24 7.09 -4.71
N THR A 78 -6.52 8.09 -5.23
CA THR A 78 -5.09 8.28 -5.01
C THR A 78 -4.78 9.76 -4.82
N ILE A 79 -3.75 10.07 -4.05
CA ILE A 79 -3.22 11.44 -3.94
C ILE A 79 -1.79 11.47 -4.47
N GLN A 80 -1.45 12.60 -5.09
CA GLN A 80 -0.08 12.92 -5.47
C GLN A 80 0.43 14.05 -4.59
N MET A 81 1.62 13.91 -4.04
CA MET A 81 2.23 14.97 -3.23
C MET A 81 3.70 15.17 -3.57
N TYR A 82 4.12 16.43 -3.47
CA TYR A 82 5.51 16.82 -3.57
C TYR A 82 6.16 16.86 -2.18
N ILE A 83 7.40 16.38 -2.09
CA ILE A 83 8.24 16.47 -0.89
C ILE A 83 9.26 17.59 -1.12
N PRO A 84 9.05 18.79 -0.58
CA PRO A 84 10.02 19.88 -0.65
C PRO A 84 11.21 19.59 0.28
N TRP A 85 12.36 19.27 -0.32
CA TRP A 85 13.57 18.94 0.44
C TRP A 85 14.02 20.07 1.37
N ASN A 86 13.92 21.33 0.92
CA ASN A 86 14.26 22.51 1.72
C ASN A 86 13.42 22.69 3.01
N PHE A 87 12.23 22.09 3.09
CA PHE A 87 11.43 22.04 4.32
C PHE A 87 11.92 20.97 5.30
N HIS A 88 12.55 19.92 4.78
CA HIS A 88 13.01 18.78 5.55
C HIS A 88 14.48 18.90 5.93
N GLU A 89 15.32 19.55 5.13
CA GLU A 89 16.72 19.82 5.40
C GLU A 89 17.01 21.32 5.27
N VAL A 90 16.70 22.09 6.33
CA VAL A 90 16.98 23.53 6.36
C VAL A 90 18.48 23.80 6.52
N TYR A 91 19.16 22.92 7.25
CA TYR A 91 20.61 22.94 7.44
C TYR A 91 21.16 21.57 7.07
N ASN A 92 22.31 21.55 6.39
CA ASN A 92 22.95 20.32 5.95
C ASN A 92 23.11 19.31 7.11
N GLY A 93 22.62 18.09 6.89
CA GLY A 93 22.63 16.99 7.84
C GLY A 93 21.56 17.06 8.93
N ARG A 94 20.65 18.05 8.92
CA ARG A 94 19.59 18.20 9.92
C ARG A 94 18.21 18.01 9.31
N PHE A 95 17.63 16.83 9.56
CA PHE A 95 16.34 16.42 9.01
C PHE A 95 15.17 16.68 9.95
N VAL A 96 14.09 17.25 9.43
CA VAL A 96 12.80 17.44 10.12
C VAL A 96 11.73 16.64 9.39
N VAL A 97 11.15 15.65 10.06
CA VAL A 97 10.01 14.88 9.54
C VAL A 97 8.75 15.29 10.30
N LEU A 98 7.76 15.84 9.60
CA LEU A 98 6.47 16.12 10.20
C LEU A 98 5.65 14.82 10.32
N PRO A 99 4.98 14.57 11.46
CA PRO A 99 4.15 13.38 11.62
C PRO A 99 2.87 13.51 10.78
N VAL A 100 2.69 12.62 9.79
CA VAL A 100 1.43 12.47 9.04
C VAL A 100 0.82 11.12 9.43
N ARG A 101 -0.39 11.11 10.00
CA ARG A 101 -1.20 9.89 10.25
C ARG A 101 -2.34 9.84 9.22
N GLY A 102 -2.50 8.75 8.47
CA GLY A 102 -3.65 8.54 7.57
C GLY A 102 -3.63 7.24 6.77
N ASP A 103 -4.82 6.74 6.41
CA ASP A 103 -5.09 5.44 5.78
C ASP A 103 -5.16 5.48 4.22
N ILE A 104 -4.49 6.44 3.58
CA ILE A 104 -4.55 6.65 2.13
C ILE A 104 -3.19 6.30 1.51
N SER A 105 -3.19 5.54 0.41
CA SER A 105 -1.98 5.23 -0.36
C SER A 105 -1.35 6.49 -0.94
N ILE A 106 -0.09 6.76 -0.55
CA ILE A 106 0.68 7.94 -0.98
C ILE A 106 1.63 7.52 -2.11
N THR A 107 1.48 8.11 -3.29
CA THR A 107 2.50 7.98 -4.35
C THR A 107 3.47 9.15 -4.26
N LEU A 108 4.71 8.86 -3.86
CA LEU A 108 5.79 9.84 -3.76
C LEU A 108 6.55 9.92 -5.08
N TYR A 109 6.46 11.06 -5.76
CA TYR A 109 7.36 11.40 -6.85
C TYR A 109 8.39 12.38 -6.30
N GLY A 110 9.56 11.86 -5.90
CA GLY A 110 10.74 12.65 -5.55
C GLY A 110 11.67 12.76 -6.75
N CYS A 111 11.71 13.92 -7.40
CA CYS A 111 12.77 14.22 -8.35
C CYS A 111 14.00 14.70 -7.56
N PHE A 112 15.02 13.85 -7.47
CA PHE A 112 16.36 14.24 -7.02
C PHE A 112 17.06 14.98 -8.17
N THR A 113 16.74 16.25 -8.36
CA THR A 113 17.65 17.15 -9.08
C THR A 113 18.18 18.16 -8.09
N CYS A 114 19.39 17.89 -7.58
CA CYS A 114 20.35 18.94 -7.27
C CYS A 114 20.72 19.68 -8.56
#